data_AF-A0A535LA91-F1
#
_entry.id   AF-A0A535LA91-F1
#
_cell.length_a   1.000
_cell.length_b   1.000
_cell.length_c   1.000
_cell.angle_alpha   90.00
_cell.angle_beta   90.00
_cell.angle_gamma   90.00
#
_symmetry.space_group_name_H-M   'P 1'
#
loop_
_entity.id
_entity.type
_entity.pdbx_description
1 polymer ?
#
loop_
_entity_poly.entity_id
_entity_poly.type
_entity_poly.pdbx_seq_one_letter_code
_entity_poly.pdbx_strand_id
1 'polypeptide(L)'
;MSAWAALDGRRKIFVSVAAAVALVSVAYALTLRYVYFGDQAVTAIDDIGEALAAAIAAVACAWAASRAAGKDRLGWALMGISASLWAAGEVVWSIYEVGLAVDVPYPSLADVGFLAAVPFALAGIRAFWSEARGTSTRWRVWFDGVIVALALTSTAWGFGLRTVYESDSATKALDLAYPVSDILIGTVLILAIRRATQQQKGRMAFLLAGVACYSIADSAFAFLTAQGAFGSVGNVIDTGWFAGYLLIALAAIYPAAPPKVAAQKAPLDLWQLALPWMTLLLASAGDVYAALSGHELDLFMSSLTATLALLLTVNMIIERKEFLSMLSELEESHTTLNQEFKTALVGIERSSKQVQDAERLEVDEVRRLAADINRTAVRLDRMIEKML
;
A
#
# COMPACT_ATOMS: atom_id res chain seq x y z
N MET A 1 -1.63 32.34 7.22
CA MET A 1 -2.33 31.40 8.13
C MET A 1 -1.51 30.12 8.22
N SER A 2 -1.06 29.71 9.39
CA SER A 2 -0.25 28.49 9.54
C SER A 2 -1.06 27.25 9.14
N ALA A 3 -0.41 26.25 8.54
CA ALA A 3 -1.07 25.01 8.11
C ALA A 3 -1.86 24.32 9.26
N TRP A 4 -1.44 24.53 10.52
CA TRP A 4 -2.12 24.08 11.73
C TRP A 4 -3.50 24.73 11.95
N ALA A 5 -3.66 26.02 11.64
CA ALA A 5 -4.91 26.74 11.83
C ALA A 5 -6.01 26.25 10.86
N ALA A 6 -5.64 25.68 9.71
CA ALA A 6 -6.55 25.18 8.69
C ALA A 6 -7.04 23.73 8.93
N LEU A 7 -6.52 23.03 9.96
CA LEU A 7 -6.88 21.65 10.27
C LEU A 7 -8.15 21.58 11.13
N ASP A 8 -9.04 20.66 10.76
CA ASP A 8 -10.21 20.31 11.57
C ASP A 8 -9.79 19.66 12.91
N GLY A 9 -10.64 19.74 13.94
CA GLY A 9 -10.33 19.33 15.31
C GLY A 9 -9.86 17.87 15.41
N ARG A 10 -10.50 16.96 14.65
CA ARG A 10 -10.09 15.53 14.58
C ARG A 10 -8.71 15.33 13.99
N ARG A 11 -8.33 16.15 12.99
CA ARG A 11 -6.99 16.07 12.37
C ARG A 11 -5.91 16.59 13.30
N LYS A 12 -6.20 17.64 14.09
CA LYS A 12 -5.26 18.14 15.12
C LYS A 12 -4.97 17.09 16.19
N ILE A 13 -6.02 16.40 16.67
CA ILE A 13 -5.86 15.28 17.61
C ILE A 13 -4.99 14.20 16.99
N PHE A 14 -5.32 13.75 15.77
CA PHE A 14 -4.52 12.73 15.08
C PHE A 14 -3.04 13.10 14.93
N VAL A 15 -2.73 14.33 14.48
CA VAL A 15 -1.34 14.79 14.34
C VAL A 15 -0.63 14.84 15.70
N SER A 16 -1.33 15.23 16.77
CA SER A 16 -0.76 15.25 18.11
C SER A 16 -0.44 13.83 18.61
N VAL A 17 -1.35 12.88 18.38
CA VAL A 17 -1.14 11.46 18.72
C VAL A 17 0.00 10.87 17.87
N ALA A 18 0.05 11.17 16.58
CA ALA A 18 1.13 10.70 15.71
C ALA A 18 2.50 11.26 16.12
N ALA A 19 2.56 12.53 16.52
CA ALA A 19 3.79 13.14 17.05
C ALA A 19 4.19 12.51 18.40
N ALA A 20 3.23 12.22 19.27
CA ALA A 20 3.48 11.52 20.53
C ALA A 20 4.01 10.11 20.30
N VAL A 21 3.41 9.35 19.37
CA VAL A 21 3.90 8.02 18.98
C VAL A 21 5.34 8.10 18.48
N ALA A 22 5.66 9.04 17.58
CA ALA A 22 7.02 9.20 17.09
C ALA A 22 8.02 9.54 18.21
N LEU A 23 7.65 10.44 19.13
CA LEU A 23 8.49 10.80 20.28
C LEU A 23 8.70 9.61 21.23
N VAL A 24 7.65 8.85 21.52
CA VAL A 24 7.72 7.66 22.38
C VAL A 24 8.58 6.58 21.73
N SER A 25 8.42 6.31 20.43
CA SER A 25 9.27 5.34 19.71
C SER A 25 10.74 5.75 19.69
N VAL A 26 11.05 7.04 19.56
CA VAL A 26 12.44 7.53 19.65
C VAL A 26 12.97 7.38 21.07
N ALA A 27 12.20 7.75 22.09
CA ALA A 27 12.60 7.58 23.49
C ALA A 27 12.82 6.10 23.84
N TYR A 28 11.98 5.22 23.30
CA TYR A 28 12.10 3.77 23.44
C TYR A 28 13.40 3.25 22.83
N ALA A 29 13.70 3.58 21.57
CA ALA A 29 14.98 3.23 20.93
C ALA A 29 16.21 3.71 21.71
N LEU A 30 16.15 4.93 22.24
CA LEU A 30 17.24 5.48 23.06
C LEU A 30 17.39 4.71 24.38
N THR A 31 16.28 4.28 24.98
CA THR A 31 16.30 3.50 26.23
C THR A 31 16.96 2.15 26.01
N LEU A 32 16.60 1.44 24.93
CA LEU A 32 17.24 0.17 24.55
C LEU A 32 18.72 0.36 24.20
N ARG A 33 19.07 1.39 23.42
CA ARG A 33 20.44 1.61 22.95
C ARG A 33 21.45 1.88 24.05
N TYR A 34 21.05 2.63 25.08
CA TYR A 34 21.96 3.15 26.11
C TYR A 34 21.87 2.42 27.45
N VAL A 35 20.85 1.57 27.64
CA VAL A 35 20.70 0.69 28.81
C VAL A 35 20.82 1.45 30.15
N TYR A 36 20.28 2.68 30.23
CA TYR A 36 20.46 3.56 31.39
C TYR A 36 19.91 2.99 32.71
N PHE A 37 18.95 2.08 32.63
CA PHE A 37 18.21 1.55 33.78
C PHE A 37 18.69 0.16 34.23
N GLY A 38 19.75 -0.38 33.59
CA GLY A 38 20.26 -1.73 33.82
C GLY A 38 19.54 -2.80 33.00
N ASP A 39 20.23 -3.91 32.73
CA ASP A 39 19.82 -4.94 31.75
C ASP A 39 18.41 -5.47 32.01
N GLN A 40 18.11 -5.90 33.25
CA GLN A 40 16.78 -6.44 33.61
C GLN A 40 15.64 -5.44 33.43
N ALA A 41 15.88 -4.16 33.73
CA ALA A 41 14.85 -3.13 33.57
C ALA A 41 14.61 -2.82 32.09
N VAL A 42 15.66 -2.87 31.27
CA VAL A 42 15.58 -2.61 29.84
C VAL A 42 14.86 -3.73 29.14
N THR A 43 15.19 -4.99 29.42
CA THR A 43 14.44 -6.16 28.93
C THR A 43 12.97 -6.10 29.35
N ALA A 44 12.68 -5.76 30.62
CA ALA A 44 11.28 -5.62 31.04
C ALA A 44 10.55 -4.45 30.36
N ILE A 45 11.23 -3.34 30.07
CA ILE A 45 10.65 -2.22 29.30
C ILE A 45 10.39 -2.65 27.86
N ASP A 46 11.26 -3.50 27.32
CA ASP A 46 11.18 -3.99 25.96
C ASP A 46 9.94 -4.88 25.78
N ASP A 47 9.97 -6.08 26.36
CA ASP A 47 8.94 -7.10 26.22
C ASP A 47 7.54 -6.57 26.60
N ILE A 48 7.44 -5.85 27.72
CA ILE A 48 6.16 -5.29 28.16
C ILE A 48 5.73 -4.14 27.24
N GLY A 49 6.69 -3.33 26.76
CA GLY A 49 6.45 -2.25 25.82
C GLY A 49 5.85 -2.78 24.52
N GLU A 50 6.40 -3.85 23.98
CA GLU A 50 5.93 -4.51 22.76
C GLU A 50 4.55 -5.14 22.93
N ALA A 51 4.35 -5.89 24.01
CA ALA A 51 3.05 -6.47 24.33
C ALA A 51 1.97 -5.39 24.44
N LEU A 52 2.29 -4.26 25.08
CA LEU A 52 1.39 -3.11 25.20
C LEU A 52 1.13 -2.43 23.85
N ALA A 53 2.15 -2.23 23.02
CA ALA A 53 2.00 -1.63 21.69
C ALA A 53 1.07 -2.48 20.81
N ALA A 54 1.27 -3.80 20.79
CA ALA A 54 0.41 -4.72 20.07
C ALA A 54 -1.02 -4.78 20.62
N ALA A 55 -1.19 -4.75 21.95
CA ALA A 55 -2.50 -4.67 22.59
C ALA A 55 -3.23 -3.36 22.23
N ILE A 56 -2.52 -2.23 22.20
CA ILE A 56 -3.06 -0.93 21.77
C ILE A 56 -3.52 -1.02 20.30
N ALA A 57 -2.72 -1.63 19.43
CA ALA A 57 -3.08 -1.85 18.03
C ALA A 57 -4.32 -2.75 17.90
N ALA A 58 -4.42 -3.81 18.69
CA ALA A 58 -5.58 -4.71 18.71
C ALA A 58 -6.85 -3.97 19.13
N VAL A 59 -6.80 -3.17 20.20
CA VAL A 59 -7.93 -2.36 20.68
C VAL A 59 -8.31 -1.29 19.66
N ALA A 60 -7.34 -0.60 19.06
CA ALA A 60 -7.59 0.41 18.03
C ALA A 60 -8.25 -0.20 16.78
N CYS A 61 -7.79 -1.37 16.33
CA CYS A 61 -8.39 -2.13 15.24
C CYS A 61 -9.80 -2.61 15.60
N ALA A 62 -10.04 -3.14 16.80
CA ALA A 62 -11.37 -3.55 17.25
C ALA A 62 -12.33 -2.35 17.33
N TRP A 63 -11.85 -1.20 17.80
CA TRP A 63 -12.62 0.04 17.80
C TRP A 63 -12.96 0.49 16.38
N ALA A 64 -11.99 0.49 15.46
CA ALA A 64 -12.23 0.81 14.06
C ALA A 64 -13.24 -0.16 13.41
N ALA A 65 -13.17 -1.46 13.73
CA ALA A 65 -14.12 -2.47 13.28
C ALA A 65 -15.54 -2.16 13.77
N SER A 66 -15.71 -1.79 15.05
CA SER A 66 -17.02 -1.45 15.63
C SER A 66 -17.71 -0.26 14.96
N ARG A 67 -16.93 0.65 14.36
CA ARG A 67 -17.41 1.86 13.67
C ARG A 67 -17.51 1.71 12.16
N ALA A 68 -16.94 0.66 11.59
CA ALA A 68 -16.92 0.40 10.17
C ALA A 68 -18.09 -0.51 9.74
N ALA A 69 -18.36 -0.54 8.44
CA ALA A 69 -19.37 -1.41 7.84
C ALA A 69 -18.77 -2.23 6.69
N GLY A 70 -19.41 -3.37 6.38
CA GLY A 70 -19.04 -4.22 5.24
C GLY A 70 -17.60 -4.75 5.33
N LYS A 71 -16.87 -4.62 4.21
CA LYS A 71 -15.50 -5.15 4.07
C LYS A 71 -14.47 -4.44 4.97
N ASP A 72 -14.65 -3.13 5.21
CA ASP A 72 -13.78 -2.38 6.11
C ASP A 72 -13.90 -2.88 7.56
N ARG A 73 -15.10 -3.27 8.02
CA ARG A 73 -15.29 -3.91 9.33
C ARG A 73 -14.55 -5.24 9.42
N LEU A 74 -14.67 -6.07 8.39
CA LEU A 74 -13.99 -7.36 8.34
C LEU A 74 -12.47 -7.18 8.37
N GLY A 75 -11.94 -6.24 7.59
CA GLY A 75 -10.50 -5.94 7.58
C GLY A 75 -9.98 -5.54 8.95
N TRP A 76 -10.65 -4.62 9.63
CA TRP A 76 -10.25 -4.19 10.97
C TRP A 76 -10.42 -5.28 12.03
N ALA A 77 -11.46 -6.11 11.95
CA ALA A 77 -11.64 -7.22 12.88
C ALA A 77 -10.51 -8.26 12.73
N LEU A 78 -10.13 -8.61 11.51
CA LEU A 78 -9.04 -9.55 11.22
C LEU A 78 -7.68 -8.96 11.62
N MET A 79 -7.42 -7.69 11.36
CA MET A 79 -6.21 -7.01 11.84
C MET A 79 -6.16 -6.96 13.37
N GLY A 80 -7.30 -6.76 14.05
CA GLY A 80 -7.39 -6.82 15.50
C GLY A 80 -7.09 -8.21 16.05
N ILE A 81 -7.61 -9.27 15.42
CA ILE A 81 -7.28 -10.66 15.79
C ILE A 81 -5.79 -10.94 15.59
N SER A 82 -5.22 -10.50 14.47
CA SER A 82 -3.78 -10.63 14.18
C SER A 82 -2.93 -9.98 15.28
N ALA A 83 -3.21 -8.71 15.60
CA ALA A 83 -2.49 -7.99 16.67
C ALA A 83 -2.69 -8.64 18.05
N SER A 84 -3.87 -9.19 18.36
CA SER A 84 -4.11 -9.91 19.62
C SER A 84 -3.33 -11.22 19.71
N LEU A 85 -3.21 -11.97 18.61
CA LEU A 85 -2.44 -13.21 18.58
C LEU A 85 -0.95 -12.95 18.75
N TRP A 86 -0.44 -11.91 18.11
CA TRP A 86 0.94 -11.50 18.29
C TRP A 86 1.18 -11.00 19.71
N ALA A 87 0.30 -10.15 20.27
CA ALA A 87 0.40 -9.71 21.67
C ALA A 87 0.37 -10.88 22.66
N ALA A 88 -0.39 -11.95 22.36
CA ALA A 88 -0.40 -13.15 23.18
C ALA A 88 0.92 -13.93 23.08
N GLY A 89 1.55 -13.97 21.89
CA GLY A 89 2.91 -14.49 21.71
C GLY A 89 3.91 -13.69 22.54
N GLU A 90 3.81 -12.36 22.49
CA GLU A 90 4.71 -11.46 23.21
C GLU A 90 4.55 -11.59 24.73
N VAL A 91 3.33 -11.72 25.24
CA VAL A 91 3.12 -12.02 26.66
C VAL A 91 3.76 -13.34 27.07
N VAL A 92 3.73 -14.36 26.20
CA VAL A 92 4.41 -15.64 26.47
C VAL A 92 5.93 -15.45 26.47
N TRP A 93 6.46 -14.64 25.55
CA TRP A 93 7.87 -14.24 25.54
C TRP A 93 8.26 -13.55 26.86
N SER A 94 7.52 -12.52 27.27
CA SER A 94 7.78 -11.79 28.52
C SER A 94 7.70 -12.69 29.75
N ILE A 95 6.85 -13.73 29.75
CA ILE A 95 6.79 -14.69 30.86
C ILE A 95 8.10 -15.47 31.00
N TYR A 96 8.73 -15.86 29.89
CA TYR A 96 10.02 -16.56 29.93
C TYR A 96 11.13 -15.62 30.40
N GLU A 97 11.26 -14.46 29.77
CA GLU A 97 12.41 -13.59 29.97
C GLU A 97 12.29 -12.72 31.23
N VAL A 98 11.16 -12.06 31.44
CA VAL A 98 10.91 -11.21 32.62
C VAL A 98 10.41 -12.02 33.81
N GLY A 99 9.50 -12.97 33.57
CA GLY A 99 8.84 -13.73 34.63
C GLY A 99 9.72 -14.84 35.22
N LEU A 100 10.33 -15.65 34.35
CA LEU A 100 11.16 -16.80 34.73
C LEU A 100 12.65 -16.49 34.73
N ALA A 101 13.07 -15.35 34.17
CA ALA A 101 14.48 -14.96 34.04
C ALA A 101 15.33 -16.02 33.32
N VAL A 102 14.76 -16.64 32.29
CA VAL A 102 15.45 -17.61 31.42
C VAL A 102 15.44 -17.10 29.98
N ASP A 103 16.52 -17.41 29.25
CA ASP A 103 16.55 -17.17 27.81
C ASP A 103 15.39 -17.92 27.14
N VAL A 104 14.68 -17.26 26.23
CA VAL A 104 13.51 -17.84 25.58
C VAL A 104 13.95 -19.04 24.73
N PRO A 105 13.41 -20.25 24.97
CA PRO A 105 13.80 -21.43 24.22
C PRO A 105 13.33 -21.30 22.77
N TYR A 106 14.22 -21.44 21.79
CA TYR A 106 13.85 -21.34 20.37
C TYR A 106 13.86 -22.71 19.69
N PRO A 107 12.73 -23.19 19.11
CA PRO A 107 11.39 -22.58 19.06
C PRO A 107 10.66 -22.58 20.40
N SER A 108 9.78 -21.59 20.59
CA SER A 108 8.99 -21.35 21.79
C SER A 108 7.48 -21.47 21.55
N LEU A 109 6.70 -21.34 22.63
CA LEU A 109 5.25 -21.13 22.53
C LEU A 109 4.88 -19.72 22.00
N ALA A 110 5.79 -18.74 22.09
CA ALA A 110 5.55 -17.39 21.56
C ALA A 110 5.44 -17.40 20.02
N ASP A 111 6.28 -18.21 19.36
CA ASP A 111 6.29 -18.39 17.90
C ASP A 111 4.92 -18.85 17.34
N VAL A 112 4.16 -19.60 18.13
CA VAL A 112 2.80 -20.02 17.75
C VAL A 112 1.87 -18.81 17.63
N GLY A 113 1.96 -17.86 18.57
CA GLY A 113 1.20 -16.61 18.54
C GLY A 113 1.60 -15.72 17.37
N PHE A 114 2.91 -15.54 17.17
CA PHE A 114 3.46 -14.73 16.09
C PHE A 114 3.07 -15.25 14.71
N LEU A 115 3.24 -16.55 14.45
CA LEU A 115 2.87 -17.13 13.15
C LEU A 115 1.37 -17.26 12.95
N ALA A 116 0.59 -17.50 14.02
CA ALA A 116 -0.86 -17.51 13.92
C ALA A 116 -1.41 -16.13 13.53
N ALA A 117 -0.72 -15.03 13.85
CA ALA A 117 -1.13 -13.68 13.47
C ALA A 117 -1.10 -13.43 11.96
N VAL A 118 -0.16 -14.06 11.23
CA VAL A 118 0.09 -13.87 9.79
C VAL A 118 -1.14 -14.09 8.90
N PRO A 119 -1.84 -15.25 8.95
CA PRO A 119 -3.01 -15.47 8.08
C PRO A 119 -4.14 -14.45 8.31
N PHE A 120 -4.31 -13.96 9.55
CA PHE A 120 -5.29 -12.92 9.85
C PHE A 120 -4.85 -11.55 9.33
N ALA A 121 -3.57 -11.20 9.39
CA ALA A 121 -3.04 -9.99 8.76
C ALA A 121 -3.28 -9.99 7.25
N LEU A 122 -2.93 -11.10 6.57
CA LEU A 122 -3.13 -11.26 5.12
C LEU A 122 -4.61 -11.14 4.75
N ALA A 123 -5.49 -11.83 5.49
CA ALA A 123 -6.93 -11.77 5.26
C ALA A 123 -7.51 -10.37 5.56
N GLY A 124 -7.02 -9.69 6.60
CA GLY A 124 -7.43 -8.35 6.99
C GLY A 124 -7.08 -7.28 5.95
N ILE A 125 -5.82 -7.28 5.50
CA ILE A 125 -5.36 -6.38 4.45
C ILE A 125 -6.11 -6.65 3.14
N ARG A 126 -6.33 -7.93 2.81
CA ARG A 126 -7.11 -8.30 1.63
C ARG A 126 -8.58 -7.90 1.74
N ALA A 127 -9.17 -7.86 2.94
CA ALA A 127 -10.54 -7.39 3.11
C ALA A 127 -10.68 -5.89 2.83
N PHE A 128 -9.64 -5.08 3.05
CA PHE A 128 -9.65 -3.66 2.63
C PHE A 128 -9.67 -3.46 1.11
N TRP A 129 -9.43 -4.52 0.34
CA TRP A 129 -9.37 -4.49 -1.11
C TRP A 129 -10.78 -4.47 -1.74
N SER A 130 -11.06 -3.44 -2.54
CA SER A 130 -12.22 -3.38 -3.42
C SER A 130 -11.93 -4.06 -4.77
N GLU A 131 -12.84 -4.91 -5.25
CA GLU A 131 -12.70 -5.55 -6.57
C GLU A 131 -12.67 -4.48 -7.68
N ALA A 132 -11.63 -4.53 -8.51
CA ALA A 132 -11.60 -3.69 -9.70
C ALA A 132 -12.71 -4.11 -10.67
N ARG A 133 -13.40 -3.13 -11.25
CA ARG A 133 -14.43 -3.37 -12.27
C ARG A 133 -13.75 -3.86 -13.56
N GLY A 134 -13.85 -5.15 -13.87
CA GLY A 134 -13.47 -5.73 -15.17
C GLY A 134 -12.57 -6.97 -15.10
N THR A 135 -12.82 -7.95 -15.99
CA THR A 135 -12.11 -9.25 -16.09
C THR A 135 -10.65 -9.13 -16.53
N SER A 136 -10.31 -8.14 -17.38
CA SER A 136 -8.91 -7.82 -17.77
C SER A 136 -8.04 -7.46 -16.56
N THR A 137 -8.66 -7.04 -15.44
CA THR A 137 -7.92 -6.61 -14.26
C THR A 137 -7.44 -7.76 -13.38
N ARG A 138 -8.02 -8.96 -13.48
CA ARG A 138 -7.72 -10.07 -12.55
C ARG A 138 -6.36 -10.72 -12.78
N TRP A 139 -5.95 -10.96 -14.02
CA TRP A 139 -4.62 -11.53 -14.29
C TRP A 139 -3.51 -10.52 -13.96
N ARG A 140 -3.76 -9.22 -14.16
CA ARG A 140 -2.83 -8.14 -13.80
C ARG A 140 -2.53 -8.07 -12.33
N VAL A 141 -3.55 -8.32 -11.49
CA VAL A 141 -3.38 -8.41 -10.04
C VAL A 141 -2.33 -9.45 -9.66
N TRP A 142 -2.43 -10.65 -10.25
CA TRP A 142 -1.49 -11.72 -10.01
C TRP A 142 -0.10 -11.36 -10.53
N PHE A 143 -0.03 -10.77 -11.72
CA PHE A 143 1.22 -10.33 -12.34
C PHE A 143 1.95 -9.27 -11.51
N ASP A 144 1.24 -8.22 -11.08
CA ASP A 144 1.75 -7.19 -10.16
C ASP A 144 2.20 -7.82 -8.84
N GLY A 145 1.44 -8.79 -8.32
CA GLY A 145 1.78 -9.49 -7.08
C GLY A 145 3.06 -10.30 -7.19
N VAL A 146 3.25 -11.02 -8.30
CA VAL A 146 4.48 -11.77 -8.58
C VAL A 146 5.68 -10.82 -8.71
N ILE A 147 5.53 -9.69 -9.40
CA ILE A 147 6.61 -8.69 -9.51
C ILE A 147 7.02 -8.19 -8.12
N VAL A 148 6.05 -7.80 -7.28
CA VAL A 148 6.34 -7.29 -5.94
C VAL A 148 6.95 -8.38 -5.06
N ALA A 149 6.40 -9.59 -5.08
CA ALA A 149 6.94 -10.71 -4.31
C ALA A 149 8.38 -11.03 -4.72
N LEU A 150 8.68 -11.08 -6.02
CA LEU A 150 10.04 -11.30 -6.53
C LEU A 150 10.99 -10.16 -6.13
N ALA A 151 10.54 -8.90 -6.20
CA ALA A 151 11.36 -7.76 -5.78
C ALA A 151 11.71 -7.84 -4.29
N LEU A 152 10.73 -8.14 -3.44
CA LEU A 152 10.92 -8.30 -2.01
C LEU A 152 11.80 -9.51 -1.70
N THR A 153 11.61 -10.65 -2.37
CA THR A 153 12.45 -11.84 -2.20
C THR A 153 13.89 -11.59 -2.62
N SER A 154 14.13 -10.92 -3.76
CA SER A 154 15.50 -10.56 -4.21
C SER A 154 16.17 -9.62 -3.21
N THR A 155 15.42 -8.65 -2.69
CA THR A 155 15.91 -7.74 -1.64
C THR A 155 16.25 -8.55 -0.39
N ALA A 156 15.33 -9.34 0.15
CA ALA A 156 15.54 -10.16 1.34
C ALA A 156 16.72 -11.14 1.18
N TRP A 157 16.90 -11.72 -0.01
CA TRP A 157 18.03 -12.58 -0.35
C TRP A 157 19.38 -11.90 -0.12
N GLY A 158 19.53 -10.65 -0.60
CA GLY A 158 20.74 -9.86 -0.43
C GLY A 158 20.99 -9.36 1.00
N PHE A 159 19.93 -9.22 1.81
CA PHE A 159 20.02 -8.69 3.17
C PHE A 159 20.14 -9.76 4.27
N GLY A 160 20.16 -11.05 3.94
CA GLY A 160 20.40 -12.10 4.94
C GLY A 160 19.59 -13.39 4.78
N LEU A 161 18.54 -13.38 3.94
CA LEU A 161 17.72 -14.58 3.71
C LEU A 161 18.56 -15.73 3.13
N ARG A 162 19.59 -15.43 2.35
CA ARG A 162 20.56 -16.42 1.88
C ARG A 162 21.27 -17.13 3.03
N THR A 163 21.75 -16.38 4.02
CA THR A 163 22.45 -16.93 5.20
C THR A 163 21.54 -17.88 5.98
N VAL A 164 20.28 -17.50 6.18
CA VAL A 164 19.28 -18.36 6.81
C VAL A 164 19.01 -19.61 5.96
N TYR A 165 18.89 -19.45 4.64
CA TYR A 165 18.68 -20.55 3.71
C TYR A 165 19.87 -21.50 3.57
N GLU A 166 21.11 -21.03 3.74
CA GLU A 166 22.30 -21.87 3.68
C GLU A 166 22.65 -22.48 5.05
N SER A 167 22.04 -22.00 6.14
CA SER A 167 22.24 -22.54 7.47
C SER A 167 21.83 -24.02 7.57
N ASP A 168 22.58 -24.78 8.36
CA ASP A 168 22.32 -26.19 8.71
C ASP A 168 21.62 -26.29 10.08
N SER A 169 20.67 -25.38 10.34
CA SER A 169 19.91 -25.35 11.60
C SER A 169 18.69 -26.26 11.54
N ALA A 170 18.39 -26.94 12.64
CA ALA A 170 17.13 -27.67 12.81
C ALA A 170 15.90 -26.75 12.83
N THR A 171 16.07 -25.45 13.14
CA THR A 171 15.01 -24.43 13.18
C THR A 171 14.78 -23.72 11.85
N LYS A 172 15.56 -24.06 10.81
CA LYS A 172 15.58 -23.36 9.52
C LYS A 172 14.20 -23.14 8.90
N ALA A 173 13.30 -24.12 8.99
CA ALA A 173 11.95 -24.00 8.45
C ALA A 173 11.16 -22.86 9.13
N LEU A 174 11.37 -22.68 10.43
CA LEU A 174 10.78 -21.61 11.22
C LEU A 174 11.49 -20.28 10.95
N ASP A 175 12.82 -20.29 10.90
CA ASP A 175 13.63 -19.10 10.58
C ASP A 175 13.27 -18.50 9.21
N LEU A 176 12.95 -19.35 8.23
CA LEU A 176 12.46 -18.93 6.91
C LEU A 176 10.98 -18.49 6.92
N ALA A 177 10.17 -18.97 7.87
CA ALA A 177 8.75 -18.64 7.93
C ALA A 177 8.52 -17.16 8.23
N TYR A 178 9.38 -16.52 9.03
CA TYR A 178 9.31 -15.09 9.35
C TYR A 178 9.52 -14.20 8.11
N PRO A 179 10.67 -14.22 7.41
CA PRO A 179 10.86 -13.43 6.20
C PRO A 179 9.87 -13.75 5.08
N VAL A 180 9.46 -15.01 4.93
CA VAL A 180 8.45 -15.38 3.93
C VAL A 180 7.09 -14.76 4.27
N SER A 181 6.71 -14.75 5.54
CA SER A 181 5.47 -14.10 6.01
C SER A 181 5.50 -12.60 5.75
N ASP A 182 6.62 -11.94 6.01
CA ASP A 182 6.84 -10.52 5.70
C ASP A 182 6.69 -10.21 4.21
N ILE A 183 7.34 -11.00 3.35
CA ILE A 183 7.24 -10.84 1.90
C ILE A 183 5.79 -10.96 1.45
N LEU A 184 5.03 -11.91 2.00
CA LEU A 184 3.61 -12.10 1.68
C LEU A 184 2.76 -10.92 2.15
N ILE A 185 2.93 -10.46 3.40
CA ILE A 185 2.17 -9.33 3.97
C ILE A 185 2.49 -8.06 3.20
N GLY A 186 3.78 -7.76 2.97
CA GLY A 186 4.25 -6.62 2.18
C GLY A 186 3.70 -6.63 0.76
N THR A 187 3.69 -7.79 0.10
CA THR A 187 3.12 -7.95 -1.25
C THR A 187 1.64 -7.60 -1.27
N VAL A 188 0.84 -8.20 -0.39
CA VAL A 188 -0.62 -7.95 -0.35
C VAL A 188 -0.92 -6.49 -0.02
N LEU A 189 -0.12 -5.86 0.85
CA LEU A 189 -0.28 -4.47 1.24
C LEU A 189 0.07 -3.47 0.13
N ILE A 190 1.18 -3.68 -0.57
CA ILE A 190 1.58 -2.86 -1.72
C ILE A 190 0.50 -2.92 -2.81
N LEU A 191 -0.02 -4.12 -3.09
CA LEU A 191 -1.13 -4.29 -4.04
C LEU A 191 -2.39 -3.56 -3.59
N ALA A 192 -2.70 -3.59 -2.30
CA ALA A 192 -3.85 -2.89 -1.75
C ALA A 192 -3.68 -1.36 -1.85
N ILE A 193 -2.48 -0.82 -1.63
CA ILE A 193 -2.17 0.62 -1.75
C ILE A 193 -2.29 1.12 -3.18
N ARG A 194 -1.78 0.36 -4.16
CA ARG A 194 -1.91 0.71 -5.60
C ARG A 194 -3.37 0.85 -6.04
N ARG A 195 -4.29 0.26 -5.30
CA ARG A 195 -5.74 0.25 -5.58
C ARG A 195 -6.55 1.09 -4.58
N ALA A 196 -5.89 1.70 -3.61
CA ALA A 196 -6.53 2.52 -2.60
C ALA A 196 -7.12 3.78 -3.24
N THR A 197 -8.35 4.12 -2.86
CA THR A 197 -8.93 5.42 -3.21
C THR A 197 -8.10 6.55 -2.59
N GLN A 198 -8.12 7.76 -3.19
CA GLN A 198 -7.40 8.91 -2.63
C GLN A 198 -7.78 9.19 -1.16
N GLN A 199 -9.00 8.84 -0.74
CA GLN A 199 -9.44 8.94 0.65
C GLN A 199 -8.78 7.91 1.59
N GLN A 200 -8.37 6.74 1.07
CA GLN A 200 -7.78 5.65 1.85
C GLN A 200 -6.25 5.70 1.90
N LYS A 201 -5.59 6.45 1.00
CA LYS A 201 -4.12 6.47 0.89
C LYS A 201 -3.40 6.81 2.19
N GLY A 202 -3.89 7.79 2.95
CA GLY A 202 -3.26 8.16 4.23
C GLY A 202 -3.27 7.02 5.25
N ARG A 203 -4.44 6.40 5.48
CA ARG A 203 -4.60 5.21 6.32
C ARG A 203 -3.70 4.05 5.86
N MET A 204 -3.67 3.77 4.55
CA MET A 204 -2.87 2.67 4.04
C MET A 204 -1.36 2.94 4.09
N ALA A 205 -0.94 4.21 4.03
CA ALA A 205 0.46 4.59 4.23
C ALA A 205 0.93 4.31 5.67
N PHE A 206 0.09 4.57 6.69
CA PHE A 206 0.41 4.20 8.07
C PHE A 206 0.45 2.67 8.27
N LEU A 207 -0.46 1.92 7.65
CA LEU A 207 -0.37 0.45 7.65
C LEU A 207 0.93 -0.01 6.98
N LEU A 208 1.31 0.58 5.84
CA LEU A 208 2.57 0.25 5.15
C LEU A 208 3.78 0.55 6.01
N ALA A 209 3.82 1.73 6.62
CA ALA A 209 4.92 2.11 7.50
C ALA A 209 5.01 1.15 8.69
N GLY A 210 3.88 0.78 9.29
CA GLY A 210 3.86 -0.16 10.41
C GLY A 210 4.36 -1.56 10.03
N VAL A 211 3.85 -2.12 8.93
CA VAL A 211 4.33 -3.40 8.39
C VAL A 211 5.79 -3.32 7.97
N ALA A 212 6.26 -2.22 7.39
CA ALA A 212 7.66 -2.07 7.02
C ALA A 212 8.58 -2.05 8.24
N CYS A 213 8.21 -1.34 9.32
CA CYS A 213 8.96 -1.36 10.57
C CYS A 213 9.02 -2.77 11.17
N TYR A 214 7.87 -3.45 11.19
CA TYR A 214 7.74 -4.84 11.64
C TYR A 214 8.63 -5.80 10.84
N SER A 215 8.57 -5.76 9.51
CA SER A 215 9.34 -6.66 8.64
C SER A 215 10.85 -6.40 8.66
N ILE A 216 11.26 -5.13 8.87
CA ILE A 216 12.68 -4.81 9.08
C ILE A 216 13.17 -5.43 10.39
N ALA A 217 12.36 -5.40 11.44
CA ALA A 217 12.70 -6.03 12.72
C ALA A 217 12.81 -7.55 12.60
N ASP A 218 11.81 -8.22 12.02
CA ASP A 218 11.82 -9.68 11.77
C ASP A 218 13.03 -10.10 10.92
N SER A 219 13.35 -9.35 9.86
CA SER A 219 14.51 -9.65 9.00
C SER A 219 15.84 -9.51 9.76
N ALA A 220 15.97 -8.48 10.58
CA ALA A 220 17.18 -8.25 11.36
C ALA A 220 17.32 -9.26 12.51
N PHE A 221 16.21 -9.65 13.15
CA PHE A 221 16.14 -10.75 14.11
C PHE A 221 16.61 -12.06 13.48
N ALA A 222 16.02 -12.47 12.36
CA ALA A 222 16.38 -13.71 11.68
C ALA A 222 17.87 -13.74 11.26
N PHE A 223 18.40 -12.62 10.79
CA PHE A 223 19.81 -12.49 10.42
C PHE A 223 20.76 -12.61 11.61
N LEU A 224 20.45 -11.94 12.72
CA LEU A 224 21.26 -12.02 13.94
C LEU A 224 21.18 -13.39 14.61
N THR A 225 20.01 -14.01 14.63
CA THR A 225 19.80 -15.37 15.13
C THR A 225 20.60 -16.39 14.32
N ALA A 226 20.59 -16.27 12.98
CA ALA A 226 21.39 -17.15 12.11
C ALA A 226 22.91 -17.03 12.33
N GLN A 227 23.38 -15.89 12.84
CA GLN A 227 24.80 -15.69 13.19
C GLN A 227 25.13 -16.05 14.65
N GLY A 228 24.13 -16.45 15.45
CA GLY A 228 24.29 -16.62 16.89
C GLY A 228 24.66 -15.33 17.63
N ALA A 229 24.37 -14.18 17.01
CA ALA A 229 24.74 -12.84 17.49
C ALA A 229 23.56 -12.06 18.08
N PHE A 230 22.36 -12.65 18.09
CA PHE A 230 21.21 -12.07 18.80
C PHE A 230 21.45 -12.20 20.31
N GLY A 231 21.73 -11.06 20.96
CA GLY A 231 21.94 -10.97 22.39
C GLY A 231 20.62 -10.78 23.14
N SER A 232 20.57 -11.23 24.40
CA SER A 232 19.39 -11.19 25.28
C SER A 232 19.14 -9.83 25.96
N VAL A 233 19.77 -8.74 25.51
CA VAL A 233 19.63 -7.43 26.17
C VAL A 233 19.45 -6.30 25.16
N GLY A 234 18.22 -5.78 25.12
CA GLY A 234 17.83 -4.48 24.56
C GLY A 234 18.37 -4.19 23.17
N ASN A 235 17.83 -4.87 22.16
CA ASN A 235 18.26 -4.64 20.79
C ASN A 235 17.48 -3.46 20.20
N VAL A 236 18.18 -2.52 19.56
CA VAL A 236 17.50 -1.36 18.93
C VAL A 236 16.55 -1.80 17.81
N ILE A 237 16.75 -3.01 17.29
CA ILE A 237 15.88 -3.65 16.30
C ILE A 237 14.46 -3.83 16.83
N ASP A 238 14.31 -4.08 18.13
CA ASP A 238 13.04 -4.40 18.81
C ASP A 238 12.09 -3.18 18.78
N THR A 239 12.67 -1.97 18.67
CA THR A 239 11.90 -0.74 18.39
C THR A 239 11.06 -0.84 17.10
N GLY A 240 11.46 -1.65 16.13
CA GLY A 240 10.70 -1.87 14.90
C GLY A 240 9.35 -2.54 15.14
N TRP A 241 9.27 -3.52 16.05
CA TRP A 241 7.99 -4.15 16.43
C TRP A 241 7.13 -3.18 17.22
N PHE A 242 7.69 -2.54 18.24
CA PHE A 242 7.02 -1.52 19.04
C PHE A 242 6.43 -0.40 18.17
N ALA A 243 7.25 0.26 17.34
CA ALA A 243 6.81 1.33 16.46
C ALA A 243 5.84 0.81 15.39
N GLY A 244 6.06 -0.39 14.87
CA GLY A 244 5.22 -1.05 13.87
C GLY A 244 3.76 -1.16 14.33
N TYR A 245 3.54 -1.70 15.53
CA TYR A 245 2.19 -1.82 16.10
C TYR A 245 1.54 -0.47 16.40
N LEU A 246 2.29 0.52 16.89
CA LEU A 246 1.74 1.86 17.10
C LEU A 246 1.36 2.55 15.78
N LEU A 247 2.10 2.32 14.70
CA LEU A 247 1.74 2.81 13.36
C LEU A 247 0.47 2.12 12.82
N ILE A 248 0.30 0.82 13.08
CA ILE A 248 -0.96 0.10 12.78
C ILE A 248 -2.12 0.69 13.59
N ALA A 249 -1.91 1.01 14.87
CA ALA A 249 -2.91 1.67 15.71
C ALA A 249 -3.29 3.06 15.16
N LEU A 250 -2.30 3.85 14.73
CA LEU A 250 -2.52 5.14 14.07
C LEU A 250 -3.34 4.98 12.78
N ALA A 251 -3.09 3.94 11.99
CA ALA A 251 -3.88 3.68 10.80
C ALA A 251 -5.35 3.39 11.12
N ALA A 252 -5.63 2.68 12.21
CA ALA A 252 -6.99 2.35 12.65
C ALA A 252 -7.79 3.59 13.09
N ILE A 253 -7.12 4.58 13.70
CA ILE A 253 -7.76 5.84 14.14
C ILE A 253 -7.67 6.96 13.10
N TYR A 254 -7.15 6.69 11.90
CA TYR A 254 -6.92 7.71 10.88
C TYR A 254 -8.25 8.42 10.50
N PRO A 255 -8.31 9.78 10.52
CA PRO A 255 -9.53 10.50 10.23
C PRO A 255 -10.01 10.28 8.78
N ALA A 256 -11.15 9.62 8.61
CA ALA A 256 -11.78 9.47 7.31
C ALA A 256 -12.17 10.84 6.73
N ALA A 257 -11.69 11.16 5.52
CA ALA A 257 -12.11 12.36 4.81
C ALA A 257 -13.52 12.17 4.23
N PRO A 258 -14.40 13.19 4.23
CA PRO A 258 -15.69 13.10 3.57
C PRO A 258 -15.50 12.82 2.07
N PRO A 259 -16.44 12.09 1.43
CA PRO A 259 -16.34 11.78 0.02
C PRO A 259 -16.37 13.09 -0.79
N LYS A 260 -15.21 13.53 -1.26
CA LYS A 260 -15.17 14.53 -2.34
C LYS A 260 -15.81 13.90 -3.58
N VAL A 261 -16.79 14.59 -4.16
CA VAL A 261 -17.30 14.29 -5.51
C VAL A 261 -16.08 14.07 -6.39
N ALA A 262 -16.08 12.98 -7.16
CA ALA A 262 -14.97 12.56 -7.99
C ALA A 262 -14.63 13.69 -8.99
N ALA A 263 -13.80 14.63 -8.57
CA ALA A 263 -13.10 15.52 -9.48
C ALA A 263 -12.31 14.60 -10.41
N GLN A 264 -12.42 14.87 -11.71
CA GLN A 264 -11.82 14.14 -12.82
C GLN A 264 -10.46 13.53 -12.41
N LYS A 265 -10.25 12.26 -12.81
CA LYS A 265 -9.00 11.50 -12.59
C LYS A 265 -7.82 12.46 -12.68
N ALA A 266 -7.21 12.77 -11.55
CA ALA A 266 -6.01 13.59 -11.52
C ALA A 266 -4.97 12.98 -12.47
N PRO A 267 -4.19 13.79 -13.20
CA PRO A 267 -3.11 13.27 -14.03
C PRO A 267 -2.23 12.36 -13.17
N LEU A 268 -1.79 11.25 -13.75
CA LEU A 268 -0.89 10.32 -13.07
C LEU A 268 0.38 11.09 -12.69
N ASP A 269 0.65 11.20 -11.39
CA ASP A 269 1.87 11.84 -10.91
C ASP A 269 3.10 11.05 -11.37
N LEU A 270 4.19 11.74 -11.71
CA LEU A 270 5.44 11.15 -12.18
C LEU A 270 5.98 10.03 -11.26
N TRP A 271 5.80 10.19 -9.93
CA TRP A 271 6.24 9.20 -8.95
C TRP A 271 5.43 7.88 -9.00
N GLN A 272 4.18 7.93 -9.46
CA GLN A 272 3.35 6.73 -9.65
C GLN A 272 3.77 5.96 -10.91
N LEU A 273 4.23 6.66 -11.96
CA LEU A 273 4.88 6.04 -13.11
C LEU A 273 6.27 5.47 -12.76
N ALA A 274 6.97 6.09 -11.80
CA ALA A 274 8.28 5.65 -11.37
C ALA A 274 8.23 4.42 -10.43
N LEU A 275 7.08 4.07 -9.86
CA LEU A 275 6.95 3.03 -8.83
C LEU A 275 7.52 1.65 -9.24
N PRO A 276 7.22 1.13 -10.46
CA PRO A 276 7.82 -0.13 -10.94
C PRO A 276 9.34 -0.04 -11.13
N TRP A 277 9.84 1.14 -11.48
CA TRP A 277 11.27 1.40 -11.60
C TRP A 277 11.94 1.51 -10.23
N MET A 278 11.26 2.05 -9.23
CA MET A 278 11.74 2.04 -7.85
C MET A 278 11.88 0.61 -7.32
N THR A 279 10.97 -0.32 -7.67
CA THR A 279 11.11 -1.74 -7.28
C THR A 279 12.31 -2.41 -7.94
N LEU A 280 12.59 -2.09 -9.21
CA LEU A 280 13.79 -2.59 -9.90
C LEU A 280 15.06 -2.00 -9.29
N LEU A 281 15.07 -0.68 -9.02
CA LEU A 281 16.20 0.00 -8.38
C LEU A 281 16.48 -0.55 -6.99
N LEU A 282 15.45 -0.89 -6.21
CA LEU A 282 15.60 -1.54 -4.90
C LEU A 282 16.24 -2.93 -5.02
N ALA A 283 15.74 -3.77 -5.93
CA ALA A 283 16.31 -5.09 -6.18
C ALA A 283 17.76 -5.00 -6.67
N SER A 284 18.04 -4.11 -7.64
CA SER A 284 19.39 -3.86 -8.14
C SER A 284 20.32 -3.23 -7.10
N ALA A 285 19.80 -2.44 -6.15
CA ALA A 285 20.59 -1.95 -5.03
C ALA A 285 21.01 -3.10 -4.09
N GLY A 286 20.16 -4.12 -3.91
CA GLY A 286 20.52 -5.37 -3.22
C GLY A 286 21.66 -6.11 -3.92
N ASP A 287 21.59 -6.24 -5.25
CA ASP A 287 22.67 -6.85 -6.06
C ASP A 287 23.99 -6.08 -5.91
N VAL A 288 23.93 -4.74 -5.97
CA VAL A 288 25.09 -3.87 -5.79
C VAL A 288 25.66 -4.00 -4.38
N TYR A 289 24.81 -4.04 -3.35
CA TYR A 289 25.24 -4.21 -1.96
C TYR A 289 25.94 -5.56 -1.75
N ALA A 290 25.40 -6.65 -2.28
CA ALA A 290 26.02 -7.97 -2.22
C ALA A 290 27.40 -7.98 -2.89
N ALA A 291 27.50 -7.39 -4.10
CA ALA A 291 28.76 -7.27 -4.83
C ALA A 291 29.81 -6.41 -4.10
N LEU A 292 29.40 -5.28 -3.52
CA LEU A 292 30.28 -4.39 -2.74
C LEU A 292 30.72 -5.04 -1.42
N SER A 293 29.88 -5.88 -0.82
CA SER A 293 30.17 -6.61 0.41
C SER A 293 31.05 -7.85 0.18
N GLY A 294 31.53 -8.06 -1.06
CA GLY A 294 32.40 -9.18 -1.42
C GLY A 294 31.72 -10.55 -1.47
N HIS A 295 30.39 -10.60 -1.45
CA HIS A 295 29.66 -11.85 -1.63
C HIS A 295 29.63 -12.21 -3.13
N GLU A 296 29.84 -13.48 -3.46
CA GLU A 296 29.69 -13.94 -4.84
C GLU A 296 28.24 -13.74 -5.30
N LEU A 297 28.07 -13.16 -6.49
CA LEU A 297 26.78 -13.04 -7.16
C LEU A 297 26.28 -14.45 -7.50
N ASP A 298 25.37 -14.95 -6.67
CA ASP A 298 24.77 -16.26 -6.85
C ASP A 298 23.87 -16.29 -8.10
N LEU A 299 23.82 -17.45 -8.75
CA LEU A 299 22.96 -17.72 -9.90
C LEU A 299 21.49 -17.48 -9.54
N PHE A 300 21.09 -17.83 -8.31
CA PHE A 300 19.73 -17.62 -7.83
C PHE A 300 19.37 -16.12 -7.85
N MET A 301 20.17 -15.27 -7.22
CA MET A 301 19.94 -13.82 -7.15
C MET A 301 19.90 -13.20 -8.55
N SER A 302 20.87 -13.55 -9.40
CA SER A 302 20.94 -13.09 -10.80
C SER A 302 19.73 -13.52 -11.63
N SER A 303 19.25 -14.75 -11.45
CA SER A 303 18.05 -15.27 -12.13
C SER A 303 16.77 -14.57 -11.69
N LEU A 304 16.70 -14.20 -10.40
CA LEU A 304 15.58 -13.47 -9.81
C LEU A 304 15.51 -12.04 -10.38
N THR A 305 16.64 -11.32 -10.40
CA THR A 305 16.74 -9.98 -11.01
C THR A 305 16.44 -10.03 -12.52
N ALA A 306 16.94 -11.03 -13.25
CA ALA A 306 16.65 -11.19 -14.67
C ALA A 306 15.15 -11.45 -14.93
N THR A 307 14.52 -12.30 -14.12
CA THR A 307 13.08 -12.58 -14.20
C THR A 307 12.26 -11.33 -13.87
N LEU A 308 12.65 -10.58 -12.83
CA LEU A 308 12.03 -9.31 -12.47
C LEU A 308 12.10 -8.29 -13.63
N ALA A 309 13.28 -8.13 -14.23
CA ALA A 309 13.49 -7.23 -15.36
C ALA A 309 12.62 -7.62 -16.56
N LEU A 310 12.50 -8.91 -16.86
CA LEU A 310 11.62 -9.41 -17.93
C LEU A 310 10.15 -9.10 -17.63
N LEU A 311 9.67 -9.40 -16.42
CA LEU A 311 8.28 -9.15 -16.02
C LEU A 311 7.94 -7.66 -16.04
N LEU A 312 8.83 -6.79 -15.55
CA LEU A 312 8.65 -5.34 -15.60
C LEU A 312 8.63 -4.81 -17.04
N THR A 313 9.47 -5.35 -17.92
CA THR A 313 9.46 -5.00 -19.34
C THR A 313 8.13 -5.38 -19.99
N VAL A 314 7.62 -6.58 -19.70
CA VAL A 314 6.30 -7.02 -20.17
C VAL A 314 5.20 -6.10 -19.62
N ASN A 315 5.26 -5.74 -18.33
CA ASN A 315 4.30 -4.81 -17.73
C ASN A 315 4.30 -3.45 -18.45
N MET A 316 5.49 -2.91 -18.72
CA MET A 316 5.66 -1.62 -19.42
C MET A 316 5.08 -1.66 -20.84
N ILE A 317 5.31 -2.75 -21.58
CA ILE A 317 4.74 -2.92 -22.93
C ILE A 317 3.22 -2.90 -22.87
N ILE A 318 2.65 -3.57 -21.86
CA ILE A 318 1.21 -3.68 -21.68
C ILE A 318 0.60 -2.34 -21.26
N GLU A 319 1.20 -1.64 -20.28
CA GLU A 319 0.76 -0.31 -19.85
C GLU A 319 0.85 0.70 -21.00
N ARG A 320 1.96 0.68 -21.75
CA ARG A 320 2.14 1.55 -22.92
C ARG A 320 1.12 1.25 -24.01
N LYS A 321 0.79 -0.01 -24.27
CA LYS A 321 -0.25 -0.40 -25.23
C LYS A 321 -1.62 0.14 -24.83
N GLU A 322 -1.99 0.03 -23.55
CA GLU A 322 -3.25 0.59 -23.04
C GLU A 322 -3.29 2.11 -23.07
N PHE A 323 -2.17 2.76 -22.75
CA PHE A 323 -2.07 4.20 -22.84
C PHE A 323 -2.26 4.68 -24.29
N LEU A 324 -1.61 4.00 -25.25
CA LEU A 324 -1.77 4.30 -26.67
C LEU A 324 -3.18 4.02 -27.18
N SER A 325 -3.84 2.94 -26.75
CA SER A 325 -5.24 2.68 -27.13
C SER A 325 -6.18 3.75 -26.56
N MET A 326 -5.97 4.17 -25.31
CA MET A 326 -6.76 5.24 -24.69
C MET A 326 -6.55 6.59 -25.40
N LEU A 327 -5.33 6.90 -25.83
CA LEU A 327 -5.05 8.09 -26.63
C LEU A 327 -5.74 8.03 -28.01
N SER A 328 -5.69 6.86 -28.67
CA SER A 328 -6.37 6.65 -29.94
C SER A 328 -7.89 6.82 -29.82
N GLU A 329 -8.50 6.28 -28.77
CA GLU A 329 -9.93 6.43 -28.49
C GLU A 329 -10.30 7.90 -28.21
N LEU A 330 -9.45 8.64 -27.49
CA LEU A 330 -9.64 10.07 -27.25
C LEU A 330 -9.55 10.88 -28.55
N GLU A 331 -8.59 10.58 -29.40
CA GLU A 331 -8.40 11.25 -30.70
C GLU A 331 -9.56 10.94 -31.66
N GLU A 332 -10.01 9.69 -31.71
CA GLU A 332 -11.19 9.28 -32.49
C GLU A 332 -12.48 9.95 -31.97
N SER A 333 -12.64 10.06 -30.66
CA SER A 333 -13.77 10.76 -30.06
C SER A 333 -13.73 12.25 -30.38
N HIS A 334 -12.56 12.90 -30.30
CA HIS A 334 -12.40 14.32 -30.59
C HIS A 334 -12.59 14.65 -32.08
N THR A 335 -12.10 13.80 -32.98
CA THR A 335 -12.28 13.96 -34.43
C THR A 335 -13.74 13.76 -34.84
N THR A 336 -14.39 12.70 -34.35
CA THR A 336 -15.81 12.45 -34.56
C THR A 336 -16.65 13.62 -34.06
N LEU A 337 -16.37 14.13 -32.86
CA LEU A 337 -17.04 15.28 -32.28
C LEU A 337 -16.87 16.53 -33.14
N ASN A 338 -15.64 16.87 -33.53
CA ASN A 338 -15.36 18.03 -34.37
C ASN A 338 -16.08 17.94 -35.72
N GLN A 339 -16.16 16.73 -36.29
CA GLN A 339 -16.88 16.49 -37.54
C GLN A 339 -18.40 16.63 -37.38
N GLU A 340 -19.00 16.10 -36.31
CA GLU A 340 -20.42 16.31 -36.00
C GLU A 340 -20.72 17.80 -35.79
N PHE A 341 -19.86 18.51 -35.06
CA PHE A 341 -20.00 19.94 -34.78
C PHE A 341 -19.96 20.78 -36.06
N LYS A 342 -18.98 20.51 -36.94
CA LYS A 342 -18.88 21.18 -38.26
C LYS A 342 -20.09 20.86 -39.15
N THR A 343 -20.54 19.61 -39.18
CA THR A 343 -21.70 19.20 -40.00
C THR A 343 -22.97 19.91 -39.53
N ALA A 344 -23.17 20.02 -38.22
CA ALA A 344 -24.29 20.74 -37.63
C ALA A 344 -24.26 22.24 -37.96
N LEU A 345 -23.10 22.89 -37.85
CA LEU A 345 -22.90 24.30 -38.21
C LEU A 345 -23.19 24.57 -39.69
N VAL A 346 -22.64 23.74 -40.60
CA VAL A 346 -22.88 23.86 -42.05
C VAL A 346 -24.37 23.64 -42.37
N GLY A 347 -25.04 22.73 -41.67
CA GLY A 347 -26.48 22.52 -41.79
C GLY A 347 -27.29 23.77 -41.42
N ILE A 348 -26.97 24.40 -40.28
CA ILE A 348 -27.61 25.65 -39.84
C ILE A 348 -27.34 26.79 -40.83
N GLU A 349 -26.09 26.97 -41.27
CA GLU A 349 -25.72 28.01 -42.23
C GLU A 349 -26.49 27.84 -43.55
N ARG A 350 -26.57 26.61 -44.06
CA ARG A 350 -27.29 26.29 -45.30
C ARG A 350 -28.78 26.58 -45.18
N SER A 351 -29.43 26.13 -44.10
CA SER A 351 -30.84 26.39 -43.85
C SER A 351 -31.10 27.89 -43.67
N SER A 352 -30.20 28.63 -43.03
CA SER A 352 -30.30 30.08 -42.88
C SER A 352 -30.18 30.80 -44.22
N LYS A 353 -29.22 30.43 -45.08
CA LYS A 353 -29.08 31.00 -46.43
C LYS A 353 -30.30 30.73 -47.30
N GLN A 354 -30.88 29.54 -47.24
CA GLN A 354 -32.12 29.23 -47.97
C GLN A 354 -33.28 30.15 -47.57
N VAL A 355 -33.41 30.48 -46.28
CA VAL A 355 -34.41 31.45 -45.81
C VAL A 355 -34.09 32.87 -46.30
N GLN A 356 -32.81 33.25 -46.40
CA GLN A 356 -32.38 34.59 -46.78
C GLN A 356 -32.48 34.85 -48.30
N ASP A 357 -32.08 33.88 -49.13
CA ASP A 357 -31.95 34.06 -50.59
C ASP A 357 -33.27 33.86 -51.34
N ALA A 358 -34.31 33.35 -50.68
CA ALA A 358 -35.57 33.09 -51.34
C ALA A 358 -36.50 34.31 -51.34
N GLU A 359 -36.77 34.84 -52.53
CA GLU A 359 -37.67 35.98 -52.73
C GLU A 359 -39.15 35.64 -52.41
N ARG A 360 -39.54 34.34 -52.44
CA ARG A 360 -40.85 33.82 -52.01
C ARG A 360 -40.74 32.38 -51.53
N LEU A 361 -40.61 32.17 -50.22
CA LEU A 361 -40.87 30.86 -49.59
C LEU A 361 -42.31 30.81 -49.08
N GLU A 362 -42.96 29.65 -49.20
CA GLU A 362 -44.20 29.40 -48.48
C GLU A 362 -43.93 29.41 -46.96
N VAL A 363 -44.90 29.89 -46.18
CA VAL A 363 -44.79 30.00 -44.72
C VAL A 363 -44.44 28.65 -44.08
N ASP A 364 -44.97 27.55 -44.62
CA ASP A 364 -44.71 26.20 -44.14
C ASP A 364 -43.26 25.76 -44.36
N GLU A 365 -42.62 26.22 -45.44
CA GLU A 365 -41.22 25.90 -45.76
C GLU A 365 -40.25 26.66 -44.85
N VAL A 366 -40.52 27.93 -44.56
CA VAL A 366 -39.80 28.72 -43.56
C VAL A 366 -39.92 28.09 -42.17
N ARG A 367 -41.13 27.66 -41.79
CA ARG A 367 -41.38 27.01 -40.49
C ARG A 367 -40.62 25.69 -40.36
N ARG A 368 -40.51 24.94 -41.46
CA ARG A 368 -39.72 23.70 -41.52
C ARG A 368 -38.23 23.98 -41.37
N LEU A 369 -37.67 24.95 -42.09
CA LEU A 369 -36.25 25.32 -41.98
C LEU A 369 -35.90 25.83 -40.57
N ALA A 370 -36.75 26.67 -39.98
CA ALA A 370 -36.58 27.14 -38.61
C ALA A 370 -36.64 25.98 -37.58
N ALA A 371 -37.52 25.00 -37.80
CA ALA A 371 -37.58 23.81 -36.95
C ALA A 371 -36.31 22.95 -37.06
N ASP A 372 -35.73 22.81 -38.25
CA ASP A 372 -34.47 22.08 -38.46
C ASP A 372 -33.26 22.79 -37.83
N ILE A 373 -33.18 24.12 -37.93
CA ILE A 373 -32.18 24.93 -37.21
C ILE A 373 -32.31 24.70 -35.70
N ASN A 374 -33.52 24.80 -35.15
CA ASN A 374 -33.76 24.62 -33.72
C ASN A 374 -33.40 23.20 -33.24
N ARG A 375 -33.79 22.16 -33.99
CA ARG A 375 -33.40 20.77 -33.65
C ARG A 375 -31.89 20.57 -33.66
N THR A 376 -31.20 21.17 -34.63
CA THR A 376 -29.74 21.07 -34.76
C THR A 376 -29.04 21.80 -33.61
N ALA A 377 -29.53 22.98 -33.22
CA ALA A 377 -29.04 23.72 -32.05
C ALA A 377 -29.25 22.94 -30.73
N VAL A 378 -30.43 22.36 -30.51
CA VAL A 378 -30.74 21.54 -29.31
C VAL A 378 -29.90 20.25 -29.27
N ARG A 379 -29.51 19.70 -30.43
CA ARG A 379 -28.58 18.56 -30.50
C ARG A 379 -27.17 18.99 -30.10
N LEU A 380 -26.69 20.12 -30.61
CA LEU A 380 -25.40 20.71 -30.26
C LEU A 380 -25.29 21.01 -28.76
N ASP A 381 -26.32 21.64 -28.19
CA ASP A 381 -26.39 21.96 -26.77
C ASP A 381 -26.29 20.70 -25.88
N ARG A 382 -27.04 19.65 -26.22
CA ARG A 382 -26.94 18.34 -25.53
C ARG A 382 -25.58 17.66 -25.69
N MET A 383 -24.86 17.90 -26.79
CA MET A 383 -23.49 17.39 -26.94
C MET A 383 -22.53 18.14 -26.03
N ILE A 384 -22.68 19.46 -25.91
CA ILE A 384 -21.86 20.30 -25.02
C ILE A 384 -22.15 19.98 -23.55
N GLU A 385 -23.42 19.81 -23.14
CA GLU A 385 -23.79 19.40 -21.78
C GLU A 385 -23.22 18.04 -21.37
N LYS A 386 -23.02 17.12 -22.31
CA LYS A 386 -22.36 15.83 -22.02
C LYS A 386 -20.85 15.96 -21.79
N MET A 387 -20.25 17.09 -22.16
CA MET A 387 -18.81 17.35 -22.03
C MET A 387 -18.44 18.15 -20.77
N LEU A 388 -19.35 19.00 -20.29
CA LEU A 388 -19.23 19.77 -19.05
C LEU A 388 -19.57 18.88 -17.84
#